data_AF-A0A068SMJ3-F1
#
_entry.id   AF-A0A068SMJ3-F1
#
_cell.length_a   1.000
_cell.length_b   1.000
_cell.length_c   1.000
_cell.angle_alpha   90.00
_cell.angle_beta   90.00
_cell.angle_gamma   90.00
#
_symmetry.space_group_name_H-M   'P 1'
#
loop_
_entity.id
_entity.type
_entity.pdbx_description
1 polymer ?
#
loop_
_entity_poly.entity_id
_entity_poly.type
_entity_poly.pdbx_seq_one_letter_code
_entity_poly.pdbx_strand_id
1 'polypeptide(L)' 'MSDLKDKISFKELTESQVAAAGDEHYDSWKDDKVRNALKQSEDRSKMTPAKKVWEKFGFER' A
#
# COMPACT_ATOMS: atom_id res chain seq x y z
N MET A 1 19.36 12.14 -21.36
CA MET A 1 19.27 11.39 -20.09
C MET A 1 17.93 11.74 -19.46
N SER A 2 16.86 10.96 -19.56
CA SER A 2 16.78 9.51 -19.53
C SER A 2 15.71 8.98 -20.49
N ASP A 3 16.08 8.01 -21.32
CA ASP A 3 15.20 7.20 -22.16
C ASP A 3 14.42 6.19 -21.30
N LEU A 4 13.58 6.64 -20.35
CA LEU A 4 12.70 5.75 -19.60
C LEU A 4 11.41 5.49 -20.40
N LYS A 5 11.56 4.77 -21.51
CA LYS A 5 10.44 4.17 -22.25
C LYS A 5 10.53 2.64 -22.23
N ASP A 6 10.84 2.06 -21.07
CA ASP A 6 10.64 0.63 -20.89
C ASP A 6 9.24 0.40 -20.34
N LYS A 7 8.40 -0.17 -21.19
CA LYS A 7 7.05 -0.63 -20.85
C LYS A 7 7.18 -1.71 -19.78
N ILE A 8 7.05 -1.32 -18.52
CA ILE A 8 6.92 -2.29 -17.42
C ILE A 8 5.72 -3.19 -17.76
N SER A 9 5.97 -4.49 -17.91
CA SER A 9 4.94 -5.45 -18.28
C SER A 9 3.97 -5.65 -17.12
N PHE A 10 2.72 -6.03 -17.43
CA PHE A 10 1.72 -6.35 -16.41
C PHE A 10 2.20 -7.43 -15.45
N LYS A 11 2.99 -8.38 -15.96
CA LYS A 11 3.60 -9.45 -15.17
C LYS A 11 4.59 -8.88 -14.16
N GLU A 12 5.50 -7.99 -14.55
CA GLU A 12 6.43 -7.33 -13.62
C GLU A 12 5.71 -6.44 -12.59
N LEU A 13 4.56 -5.86 -12.94
CA LEU A 13 3.74 -5.08 -12.00
C LEU A 13 2.97 -5.95 -10.98
N THR A 14 2.67 -7.20 -11.31
CA THR A 14 1.76 -8.05 -10.52
C THR A 14 2.42 -9.28 -9.92
N GLU A 15 3.62 -9.64 -10.38
CA GLU A 15 4.39 -10.72 -9.78
C GLU A 15 4.82 -10.36 -8.36
N SER A 16 4.85 -11.39 -7.52
CA SER A 16 5.42 -11.27 -6.18
C SER A 16 6.91 -10.99 -6.35
N GLN A 17 7.27 -9.72 -6.23
CA GLN A 17 8.66 -9.29 -6.20
C GLN A 17 9.33 -10.05 -5.06
N VAL A 18 10.27 -10.95 -5.39
CA VAL A 18 11.07 -11.70 -4.41
C VAL A 18 11.76 -10.65 -3.56
N ALA A 19 11.26 -10.49 -2.33
CA ALA A 19 11.68 -9.53 -1.31
C ALA A 19 12.63 -8.47 -1.86
N ALA A 20 12.07 -7.39 -2.43
CA ALA A 20 12.83 -6.22 -2.87
C ALA A 20 13.92 -5.97 -1.81
N ALA A 21 15.18 -6.15 -2.21
CA ALA A 21 16.37 -6.26 -1.36
C ALA A 21 16.08 -5.87 0.09
N GLY A 22 15.85 -6.89 0.93
CA GLY A 22 15.27 -6.76 2.27
C GLY A 22 15.86 -5.59 3.03
N ASP A 23 15.13 -4.48 3.05
CA ASP A 23 15.38 -3.41 3.98
C ASP A 23 15.19 -4.05 5.37
N GLU A 24 16.26 -4.12 6.14
CA GLU A 24 16.31 -4.80 7.45
C GLU A 24 15.22 -4.28 8.39
N HIS A 25 14.67 -3.10 8.12
CA HIS A 25 13.60 -2.48 8.88
C HIS A 25 12.21 -2.65 8.27
N TYR A 26 12.07 -3.16 7.04
CA TYR A 26 10.78 -3.31 6.38
C TYR A 26 9.85 -4.26 7.12
N ASP A 27 10.37 -5.41 7.56
CA ASP A 27 9.57 -6.40 8.29
C ASP A 27 9.13 -5.85 9.66
N SER A 28 10.03 -5.16 10.36
CA SER A 28 9.71 -4.49 11.64
C SER A 28 8.67 -3.39 11.45
N TRP A 29 8.82 -2.55 10.42
CA TRP A 29 7.85 -1.51 10.07
C TRP A 29 6.49 -2.10 9.70
N LYS A 30 6.49 -3.19 8.93
CA LYS A 30 5.26 -3.87 8.49
C LYS A 30 4.50 -4.41 9.70
N ASP A 31 5.20 -5.07 10.63
CA ASP A 31 4.60 -5.57 11.87
C ASP A 31 3.98 -4.44 12.68
N ASP A 32 4.69 -3.34 12.88
CA ASP A 32 4.18 -2.19 13.62
C ASP A 32 2.98 -1.53 12.93
N LYS A 33 3.04 -1.40 11.60
CA LYS A 33 1.93 -0.89 10.79
C LYS A 33 0.68 -1.76 10.96
N VAL A 34 0.82 -3.08 10.90
CA VAL A 34 -0.31 -4.01 11.06
C VAL A 34 -0.89 -3.94 12.47
N ARG A 35 -0.05 -3.95 13.51
CA ARG A 35 -0.51 -3.81 14.91
C ARG A 35 -1.28 -2.51 15.13
N ASN A 36 -0.81 -1.40 14.57
CA ASN A 36 -1.49 -0.12 14.69
C ASN A 36 -2.82 -0.10 13.94
N ALA A 37 -2.87 -0.68 12.74
CA ALA A 37 -4.11 -0.80 11.97
C ALA A 37 -5.16 -1.67 12.69
N LEU A 38 -4.74 -2.76 13.33
CA LEU A 38 -5.63 -3.61 14.13
C LEU A 38 -6.22 -2.83 15.32
N LYS A 39 -5.39 -2.12 16.08
CA LYS A 39 -5.88 -1.25 17.17
C LYS A 39 -6.84 -0.17 16.69
N GLN A 40 -6.57 0.44 15.53
CA GLN A 40 -7.47 1.43 14.95
C GLN A 40 -8.82 0.82 14.55
N SER A 41 -8.85 -0.45 14.15
CA SER A 41 -10.07 -1.15 13.75
C SER A 41 -11.03 -1.44 14.91
N GLU A 42 -10.52 -1.46 16.16
CA GLU A 42 -11.34 -1.60 17.37
C GLU A 42 -12.22 -0.36 17.61
N ASP A 43 -11.82 0.81 17.09
CA ASP A 43 -12.54 2.06 17.21
C ASP A 43 -12.93 2.60 15.83
N ARG A 44 -14.16 2.29 15.42
CA ARG A 44 -14.73 2.73 14.13
C ARG A 44 -14.75 4.24 13.95
N SER A 45 -14.77 5.05 15.02
CA SER A 45 -14.72 6.51 14.90
C SER A 45 -13.37 7.01 14.38
N LYS A 46 -12.31 6.22 14.57
CA LYS A 46 -10.96 6.48 14.05
C LYS A 46 -10.77 6.02 12.61
N MET A 47 -11.73 5.31 12.00
CA MET A 47 -11.63 4.86 10.62
C MET A 47 -12.21 5.88 9.64
N THR A 48 -11.58 6.04 8.48
CA THR A 48 -12.14 6.86 7.39
C THR A 48 -13.30 6.12 6.72
N PRO A 49 -14.50 6.69 6.64
CA PRO A 49 -15.62 6.10 5.92
C PRO A 49 -15.30 5.83 4.45
N ALA A 50 -15.80 4.73 3.90
CA ALA A 50 -15.54 4.32 2.51
C ALA A 50 -15.87 5.42 1.49
N LYS A 51 -16.99 6.13 1.67
CA LYS A 51 -17.38 7.27 0.83
C LYS A 51 -16.28 8.34 0.73
N LYS A 52 -15.69 8.73 1.88
CA LYS A 52 -14.60 9.72 1.92
C LYS A 52 -13.32 9.20 1.26
N VAL A 53 -13.06 7.89 1.35
CA VAL A 53 -11.93 7.27 0.64
C VAL A 53 -12.14 7.38 -0.86
N TRP A 54 -13.33 7.03 -1.37
CA TRP A 54 -13.61 7.07 -2.79
C TRP A 54 -13.54 8.47 -3.38
N GLU A 55 -14.12 9.47 -2.71
CA GLU A 55 -14.01 10.89 -3.10
C GLU A 55 -12.54 11.35 -3.17
N LYS A 56 -11.73 11.02 -2.16
CA LYS A 56 -10.33 11.46 -2.10
C LYS A 56 -9.45 10.84 -3.20
N PHE A 57 -9.75 9.62 -3.61
CA PHE A 57 -8.97 8.88 -4.61
C PHE A 57 -9.60 8.87 -6.00
N GLY A 58 -10.73 9.57 -6.22
CA GLY A 58 -11.40 9.63 -7.51
C GLY A 58 -12.05 8.32 -7.95
N PHE A 59 -12.45 7.46 -7.00
CA PHE A 59 -13.17 6.20 -7.24
C PHE A 59 -14.69 6.35 -7.10
N GLU A 60 -15.20 7.56 -7.33
CA GLU A 60 -16.62 7.86 -7.23
C GLU A 60 -17.41 6.94 -8.18
N ARG A 61 -18.42 6.25 -7.63
CA ARG A 61 -19.35 5.38 -8.37
C ARG A 61 -20.66 6.11 -8.61
#